data_AF-A0A392TJ77-F1
#
_entry.id   AF-A0A392TJ77-F1
#
_cell.length_a   1.000
_cell.length_b   1.000
_cell.length_c   1.000
_cell.angle_alpha   90.00
_cell.angle_beta   90.00
_cell.angle_gamma   90.00
#
_symmetry.space_group_name_H-M   'P 1'
#
loop_
_entity.id
_entity.type
_entity.pdbx_description
1 polymer ?
#
loop_
_entity_poly.entity_id
_entity_poly.type
_entity_poly.pdbx_seq_one_letter_code
_entity_poly.pdbx_strand_id
1 'polypeptide(L)'
;MEEDGHDDNEMMKNVVRAVPFLKLLSYADYVDWILMGLGTLGSIVHGMALPVGYLLLGKALNAFGNNIHDIDAMVPALKKVL
;
A
#
# COMPACT_ATOMS: atom_id res chain seq x y z
N MET A 1 29.52 54.79 -1.55
CA MET A 1 28.99 53.81 -0.59
C MET A 1 27.89 53.09 -1.33
N GLU A 2 28.28 52.03 -2.04
CA GLU A 2 27.33 51.05 -2.58
C GLU A 2 27.44 49.87 -1.62
N GLU A 3 26.34 49.57 -0.94
CA GLU A 3 26.21 48.43 -0.04
C GLU A 3 26.26 47.15 -0.88
N ASP A 4 27.19 46.25 -0.59
CA ASP A 4 27.25 44.92 -1.17
C ASP A 4 26.09 44.09 -0.63
N GLY A 5 25.00 44.05 -1.42
CA GLY A 5 23.87 43.16 -1.22
C GLY A 5 24.34 41.71 -1.18
N HIS A 6 24.51 41.19 0.03
CA HIS A 6 24.75 39.78 0.30
C HIS A 6 23.54 39.01 -0.21
N ASP A 7 23.69 38.34 -1.35
CA ASP A 7 22.72 37.46 -1.98
C ASP A 7 22.45 36.23 -1.10
N ASP A 8 21.56 36.42 -0.15
CA ASP A 8 20.96 35.46 0.75
C ASP A 8 20.11 34.38 0.02
N ASN A 9 19.97 34.47 -1.31
CA ASN A 9 19.25 33.52 -2.14
C ASN A 9 20.09 32.31 -2.60
N GLU A 10 21.42 32.46 -2.72
CA GLU A 10 22.31 31.36 -3.13
C GLU A 10 22.52 30.31 -2.02
N MET A 11 22.46 30.72 -0.74
CA MET A 11 22.63 29.81 0.40
C MET A 11 21.39 28.91 0.61
N MET A 12 20.18 29.44 0.35
CA MET A 12 18.91 28.70 0.48
C MET A 12 18.72 27.68 -0.66
N LYS A 13 19.25 27.95 -1.87
CA LYS A 13 19.17 27.04 -3.03
C LYS A 13 19.93 25.72 -2.82
N ASN A 14 20.85 25.70 -1.86
CA ASN A 14 21.63 24.51 -1.48
C ASN A 14 20.99 23.68 -0.36
N VAL A 15 19.89 24.15 0.26
CA VAL A 15 19.37 23.53 1.49
C VAL A 15 18.74 22.15 1.25
N VAL A 16 18.10 21.85 0.12
CA VAL A 16 17.76 20.45 -0.24
C VAL A 16 17.62 20.30 -1.75
N ARG A 17 18.72 20.04 -2.48
CA ARG A 17 18.59 19.49 -3.83
C ARG A 17 18.18 18.02 -3.68
N ALA A 18 16.87 17.76 -3.66
CA ALA A 18 16.33 16.41 -3.55
C ALA A 18 16.89 15.53 -4.67
N VAL A 19 17.61 14.48 -4.30
CA VAL A 19 18.11 13.50 -5.27
C VAL A 19 16.95 12.60 -5.70
N PRO A 20 16.93 12.13 -6.96
CA PRO A 20 15.92 11.18 -7.40
C PRO A 20 15.94 9.92 -6.52
N PHE A 21 14.76 9.42 -6.14
CA PHE A 21 14.63 8.25 -5.26
C PHE A 21 15.41 7.02 -5.75
N LEU A 22 15.39 6.79 -7.07
CA LEU A 22 16.15 5.69 -7.71
C LEU A 22 17.67 5.83 -7.55
N LYS A 23 18.18 7.05 -7.35
CA LYS A 23 19.61 7.28 -7.13
C LYS A 23 20.06 6.85 -5.72
N LEU A 24 19.15 6.83 -4.75
CA LEU A 24 19.41 6.26 -3.41
C LEU A 24 19.60 4.75 -3.47
N LEU A 25 19.00 4.11 -4.48
CA LEU A 25 19.06 2.68 -4.73
C LEU A 25 20.22 2.25 -5.62
N SER A 26 21.08 3.18 -6.07
CA SER A 26 22.15 2.83 -7.01
C SER A 26 23.25 1.95 -6.39
N TYR A 27 23.32 1.88 -5.06
CA TYR A 27 24.25 1.05 -4.30
C TYR A 27 23.63 -0.27 -3.82
N ALA A 28 22.36 -0.53 -4.13
CA ALA A 28 21.66 -1.74 -3.70
C ALA A 28 22.16 -2.97 -4.48
N ASP A 29 22.56 -4.00 -3.74
CA ASP A 29 23.04 -5.26 -4.32
C ASP A 29 21.86 -6.18 -4.69
N TYR A 30 22.16 -7.30 -5.37
CA TYR A 30 21.14 -8.25 -5.84
C TYR A 30 20.17 -8.71 -4.73
N VAL A 31 20.69 -8.88 -3.50
CA VAL A 31 19.89 -9.25 -2.33
C VAL A 31 18.91 -8.14 -1.95
N ASP A 32 19.34 -6.88 -1.94
CA ASP A 32 18.50 -5.74 -1.60
C ASP A 32 17.33 -5.60 -2.59
N TRP A 33 17.58 -5.82 -3.87
CA TRP A 33 16.53 -5.82 -4.90
C TRP A 33 15.51 -6.93 -4.70
N ILE A 34 15.93 -8.14 -4.34
CA ILE A 34 15.01 -9.24 -4.00
C ILE A 34 14.18 -8.88 -2.78
N LEU A 35 14.81 -8.37 -1.73
CA LEU A 35 14.14 -8.00 -0.49
C LEU A 35 13.11 -6.88 -0.72
N MET A 36 13.43 -5.89 -1.54
CA MET A 36 12.49 -4.83 -1.94
C MET A 36 11.29 -5.35 -2.72
N GLY A 37 11.52 -6.28 -3.66
CA GLY A 37 10.44 -6.93 -4.40
C GLY A 37 9.52 -7.73 -3.48
N LEU A 38 10.10 -8.56 -2.60
CA LEU A 38 9.35 -9.38 -1.66
C LEU A 38 8.57 -8.53 -0.65
N GLY A 39 9.20 -7.47 -0.11
CA GLY A 39 8.56 -6.52 0.80
C GLY A 39 7.40 -5.78 0.15
N THR A 40 7.56 -5.37 -1.11
CA THR A 40 6.50 -4.69 -1.88
C THR A 40 5.32 -5.62 -2.13
N LEU A 41 5.58 -6.87 -2.56
CA LEU A 41 4.53 -7.88 -2.74
C LEU A 41 3.80 -8.18 -1.44
N GLY A 42 4.54 -8.35 -0.33
CA GLY A 42 3.97 -8.55 0.99
C GLY A 42 3.09 -7.38 1.44
N SER A 43 3.55 -6.14 1.21
CA SER A 43 2.77 -4.94 1.54
C SER A 43 1.49 -4.81 0.72
N ILE A 44 1.52 -5.21 -0.56
CA ILE A 44 0.32 -5.20 -1.42
C ILE A 44 -0.72 -6.20 -0.88
N VAL A 45 -0.30 -7.43 -0.59
CA VAL A 45 -1.20 -8.47 -0.04
C VAL A 45 -1.74 -8.03 1.32
N HIS A 46 -0.88 -7.52 2.20
CA HIS A 46 -1.29 -7.04 3.52
C HIS A 46 -2.27 -5.87 3.43
N GLY A 47 -2.02 -4.91 2.53
CA GLY A 47 -2.91 -3.77 2.30
C GLY A 47 -4.29 -4.17 1.79
N MET A 48 -4.39 -5.25 0.98
CA MET A 48 -5.66 -5.77 0.47
C MET A 48 -6.42 -6.66 1.46
N ALA A 49 -5.78 -7.12 2.55
CA ALA A 49 -6.41 -8.03 3.51
C ALA A 49 -7.68 -7.44 4.14
N LEU A 50 -7.68 -6.15 4.47
CA LEU A 50 -8.84 -5.47 5.07
C LEU A 50 -10.01 -5.31 4.07
N PRO A 51 -9.83 -4.74 2.86
CA PRO A 51 -10.90 -4.67 1.85
C PRO A 51 -11.51 -6.03 1.51
N VAL A 52 -10.67 -7.05 1.30
CA VAL A 52 -11.13 -8.41 1.00
C VAL A 52 -11.90 -8.98 2.20
N GLY A 53 -11.38 -8.79 3.42
CA GLY A 53 -12.06 -9.17 4.66
C GLY A 53 -13.45 -8.54 4.79
N TYR A 54 -13.58 -7.25 4.49
CA TYR A 54 -14.88 -6.56 4.50
C TYR A 54 -15.83 -7.06 3.42
N LEU A 55 -15.33 -7.39 2.23
CA LEU A 55 -16.15 -7.95 1.16
C LEU A 55 -16.68 -9.34 1.52
N LEU A 56 -15.84 -10.18 2.11
CA LEU A 56 -16.25 -11.50 2.63
C LEU A 56 -17.24 -11.35 3.79
N LEU A 57 -17.00 -10.41 4.71
CA LEU A 57 -17.92 -10.11 5.80
C LEU A 57 -19.27 -9.63 5.27
N GLY A 58 -19.29 -8.73 4.29
CA GLY A 58 -20.52 -8.27 3.65
C GLY A 58 -21.31 -9.40 2.98
N LYS A 59 -20.61 -10.30 2.28
CA LYS A 59 -21.23 -11.51 1.72
C LYS A 59 -21.78 -12.44 2.79
N ALA A 60 -21.04 -12.63 3.89
CA ALA A 60 -21.50 -13.44 5.02
C ALA A 60 -22.75 -12.81 5.66
N LEU A 61 -22.72 -11.52 5.98
CA LEU A 61 -23.87 -10.78 6.53
C LEU A 61 -25.08 -10.82 5.60
N ASN A 62 -24.89 -10.68 4.29
CA ASN A 62 -25.98 -10.80 3.31
C ASN A 62 -26.56 -12.22 3.26
N ALA A 63 -25.71 -13.26 3.36
CA ALA A 63 -26.17 -14.65 3.41
C ALA A 63 -26.94 -14.95 4.71
N PHE A 64 -26.50 -14.42 5.85
CA PHE A 64 -27.22 -14.51 7.12
C PHE A 64 -28.55 -13.74 7.08
N GLY A 65 -28.57 -12.54 6.48
CA GLY A 65 -29.76 -11.69 6.40
C GLY A 65 -30.83 -12.20 5.42
N ASN A 66 -30.44 -12.74 4.27
CA ASN A 66 -31.38 -13.25 3.27
C ASN A 66 -31.90 -14.67 3.56
N ASN A 67 -31.28 -15.44 4.45
CA ASN A 67 -31.70 -16.81 4.81
C ASN A 67 -32.38 -16.90 6.20
N ILE A 68 -32.90 -15.80 6.74
CA ILE A 68 -33.64 -15.83 8.03
C ILE A 68 -34.90 -16.75 7.97
N HIS A 69 -35.32 -17.19 6.78
CA HIS A 69 -36.49 -18.08 6.60
C HIS A 69 -36.22 -19.44 5.96
N ASP A 70 -34.98 -19.78 5.55
CA ASP A 70 -34.69 -21.11 4.98
C ASP A 70 -33.21 -21.49 5.17
N ILE A 71 -32.97 -22.46 6.07
CA ILE A 71 -31.63 -22.89 6.49
C ILE A 71 -31.05 -23.96 5.55
N ASP A 72 -31.88 -24.64 4.75
CA ASP A 72 -31.45 -25.74 3.88
C ASP A 72 -30.71 -25.27 2.62
N ALA A 73 -30.94 -24.02 2.19
CA ALA A 73 -30.24 -23.40 1.06
C ALA A 73 -28.86 -22.79 1.42
N MET A 74 -28.57 -22.60 2.71
CA MET A 74 -27.37 -21.91 3.19
C MET A 74 -26.09 -22.77 3.08
N VAL A 75 -26.21 -24.07 3.35
CA VAL A 75 -25.10 -25.05 3.30
C VAL A 75 -24.51 -25.21 1.89
N PRO A 76 -25.31 -25.37 0.80
CA PRO A 76 -24.75 -25.50 -0.55
C PRO A 76 -24.13 -24.21 -1.11
N ALA A 77 -24.58 -23.03 -0.65
CA ALA A 77 -24.04 -21.75 -1.09
C ALA A 77 -22.63 -21.46 -0.54
N LEU A 78 -22.37 -21.82 0.72
CA LEU A 78 -21.04 -21.69 1.36
C LEU A 78 -19.99 -22.60 0.71
N LYS A 79 -20.40 -23.81 0.31
CA LYS A 79 -19.51 -24.80 -0.34
C LYS A 79 -19.08 -24.42 -1.76
N LYS A 80 -19.68 -23.37 -2.35
CA LYS A 80 -19.38 -22.91 -3.71
C LYS A 80 -18.41 -21.73 -3.75
N VAL A 81 -18.16 -21.10 -2.61
CA VAL A 81 -17.26 -19.95 -2.45
C VAL A 81 -15.90 -20.35 -1.87
N LEU A 82 -15.84 -21.51 -1.20
CA LEU A 82 -14.63 -22.18 -0.72
C LEU A 82 -14.13 -23.17 -1.77
#